data_AF-A0A8T6HM50-F1
#
_entry.id   AF-A0A8T6HM50-F1
#
_cell.length_a   1.000
_cell.length_b   1.000
_cell.length_c   1.000
_cell.angle_alpha   90.00
_cell.angle_beta   90.00
_cell.angle_gamma   90.00
#
_symmetry.space_group_name_H-M   'P 1'
#
loop_
_entity.id
_entity.type
_entity.pdbx_description
1 polymer ?
#
loop_
_entity_poly.entity_id
_entity_poly.type
_entity_poly.pdbx_seq_one_letter_code
_entity_poly.pdbx_strand_id
1 'polypeptide(L)'
;MTRADDHSDVADEATAAFAGDSAVEEHATALPAARVVREPLIGRHFTQPGDDVYAQIEWTYRTAAITSDTGDTIFEQTDIETPSFWSQTATNIVASKYFWGEAGTS
;
A
#
# COMPACT_ATOMS: atom_id res chain seq x y z
N MET A 1 56.20 -19.20 37.18
CA MET A 1 55.80 -17.87 36.69
C MET A 1 55.04 -18.11 35.39
N THR A 2 53.71 -17.92 35.40
CA THR A 2 52.76 -17.86 34.25
C THR A 2 52.50 -19.17 33.48
N ARG A 3 51.37 -19.89 33.66
CA ARG A 3 49.97 -19.70 33.12
C ARG A 3 49.88 -20.08 31.62
N ALA A 4 48.92 -20.79 31.04
CA ALA A 4 47.57 -21.34 31.34
C ALA A 4 47.37 -22.57 30.40
N ASP A 5 46.76 -23.67 30.83
CA ASP A 5 45.33 -24.02 30.69
C ASP A 5 44.81 -24.13 29.24
N ASP A 6 44.50 -25.39 28.92
CA ASP A 6 43.79 -25.98 27.81
C ASP A 6 42.28 -25.68 27.87
N HIS A 7 41.69 -25.31 26.74
CA HIS A 7 40.31 -25.69 26.43
C HIS A 7 40.03 -25.57 24.93
N SER A 8 39.81 -26.72 24.31
CA SER A 8 39.11 -26.85 23.03
C SER A 8 37.62 -26.68 23.28
N ASP A 9 36.92 -25.83 22.52
CA ASP A 9 35.52 -26.10 22.15
C ASP A 9 35.07 -25.28 20.92
N VAL A 10 34.15 -25.90 20.21
CA VAL A 10 33.55 -25.65 18.90
C VAL A 10 32.55 -24.47 18.87
N ALA A 11 32.52 -23.72 17.77
CA ALA A 11 31.34 -23.00 17.24
C ALA A 11 31.67 -22.49 15.83
N ASP A 12 31.21 -23.18 14.78
CA ASP A 12 30.03 -22.81 13.98
C ASP A 12 30.23 -21.51 13.18
N GLU A 13 30.60 -21.67 11.91
CA GLU A 13 30.69 -20.61 10.91
C GLU A 13 29.27 -20.14 10.58
N ALA A 14 28.77 -19.20 11.38
CA ALA A 14 27.51 -18.52 11.15
C ALA A 14 27.60 -17.67 9.88
N THR A 15 26.84 -18.11 8.88
CA THR A 15 26.43 -17.42 7.66
C THR A 15 26.45 -15.89 7.78
N ALA A 16 27.18 -15.26 6.86
CA ALA A 16 27.27 -13.82 6.68
C ALA A 16 25.89 -13.13 6.77
N ALA A 17 25.75 -12.29 7.78
CA ALA A 17 24.64 -11.34 7.86
C ALA A 17 24.73 -10.38 6.67
N PHE A 18 23.69 -10.38 5.83
CA PHE A 18 23.46 -9.31 4.87
C PHE A 18 23.25 -8.00 5.65
N ALA A 19 24.32 -7.23 5.79
CA ALA A 19 24.27 -5.81 6.07
C ALA A 19 23.66 -5.11 4.85
N GLY A 20 22.33 -5.12 4.77
CA GLY A 20 21.54 -4.24 3.94
C GLY A 20 20.97 -3.14 4.85
N ASP A 21 21.76 -2.10 5.06
CA ASP A 21 21.30 -0.80 5.55
C ASP A 21 20.37 -0.22 4.48
N SER A 22 19.12 -0.67 4.48
CA SER A 22 18.07 -0.05 3.68
C SER A 22 17.58 1.15 4.47
N ALA A 23 18.33 2.24 4.35
CA ALA A 23 17.85 3.57 4.64
C ALA A 23 16.48 3.73 3.98
N VAL A 24 15.45 3.84 4.81
CA VAL A 24 14.12 4.25 4.36
C VAL A 24 14.26 5.65 3.76
N GLU A 25 14.21 5.74 2.43
CA GLU A 25 14.13 7.02 1.75
C GLU A 25 12.82 7.69 2.15
N GLU A 26 12.91 8.60 3.12
CA GLU A 26 11.90 9.59 3.40
C GLU A 26 11.73 10.43 2.13
N HIS A 27 10.69 10.14 1.35
CA HIS A 27 10.24 11.00 0.26
C HIS A 27 9.72 12.32 0.85
N ALA A 28 10.64 13.20 1.23
CA ALA A 28 10.37 14.58 1.59
C ALA A 28 9.83 15.30 0.34
N THR A 29 8.52 15.24 0.15
CA THR A 29 7.81 16.01 -0.87
C THR A 29 7.93 17.48 -0.52
N ALA A 30 8.71 18.22 -1.31
CA ALA A 30 8.82 19.66 -1.17
C ALA A 30 7.42 20.32 -1.22
N LEU A 31 7.07 21.07 -0.17
CA LEU A 31 5.78 21.76 -0.06
C LEU A 31 5.66 22.79 -1.20
N PRO A 32 4.60 22.74 -2.03
CA PRO A 32 4.43 23.71 -3.11
C PRO A 32 4.19 25.12 -2.54
N ALA A 33 4.65 26.13 -3.28
CA ALA A 33 4.41 27.55 -3.01
C ALA A 33 2.94 27.79 -2.64
N ALA A 34 2.72 28.57 -1.57
CA ALA A 34 1.41 28.79 -0.95
C ALA A 34 0.31 29.03 -1.99
N ARG A 35 -0.46 27.96 -2.27
CA ARG A 35 -1.64 28.02 -3.11
C ARG A 35 -2.60 29.01 -2.43
N VAL A 36 -3.04 30.04 -3.15
CA VAL A 36 -4.10 30.92 -2.66
C VAL A 36 -5.34 30.07 -2.47
N VAL A 37 -5.60 29.67 -1.22
CA VAL A 37 -6.78 28.90 -0.84
C VAL A 37 -7.94 29.87 -0.89
N ARG A 38 -8.68 29.85 -2.01
CA ARG A 38 -9.98 30.50 -2.07
C ARG A 38 -10.91 29.76 -1.12
N GLU A 39 -11.59 30.47 -0.25
CA GLU A 39 -12.60 29.88 0.62
C GLU A 39 -13.66 29.18 -0.25
N PRO A 40 -13.99 27.91 0.03
CA PRO A 40 -14.99 27.21 -0.75
C PRO A 40 -16.36 27.86 -0.53
N LEU A 41 -17.16 27.95 -1.59
CA LEU A 41 -18.52 28.49 -1.54
C LEU A 41 -19.46 27.69 -0.62
N ILE A 42 -19.05 26.48 -0.24
CA ILE A 42 -19.73 25.57 0.67
C ILE A 42 -18.72 25.17 1.76
N GLY A 43 -19.16 25.16 3.02
CA GLY A 43 -18.32 24.77 4.14
C GLY A 43 -17.77 23.34 4.02
N ARG A 44 -16.57 23.11 4.60
CA ARG A 44 -16.00 21.77 4.71
C ARG A 44 -16.68 21.01 5.85
N HIS A 45 -16.97 19.73 5.63
CA HIS A 45 -17.60 18.86 6.64
C HIS A 45 -16.72 17.66 7.02
N PHE A 46 -16.12 16.99 6.03
CA PHE A 46 -15.30 15.78 6.24
C PHE A 46 -13.81 16.00 5.99
N THR A 47 -13.38 17.26 5.75
CA THR A 47 -11.99 17.58 5.41
C THR A 47 -11.54 18.80 6.19
N GLN A 48 -10.25 18.86 6.52
CA GLN A 48 -9.65 20.05 7.12
C GLN A 48 -8.71 20.73 6.11
N PRO A 49 -8.53 22.06 6.19
CA PRO A 49 -7.58 22.75 5.34
C PRO A 49 -6.14 22.31 5.63
N GLY A 50 -5.40 21.94 4.59
CA GLY A 50 -3.98 21.56 4.70
C GLY A 50 -3.73 20.06 4.82
N ASP A 51 -4.76 19.26 5.10
CA ASP A 51 -4.61 17.81 5.16
C ASP A 51 -4.71 17.16 3.78
N ASP A 52 -3.94 16.09 3.59
CA ASP A 52 -4.20 15.14 2.51
C ASP A 52 -5.43 14.31 2.88
N VAL A 53 -6.47 14.41 2.06
CA VAL A 53 -7.75 13.72 2.27
C VAL A 53 -7.64 12.21 2.03
N TYR A 54 -6.72 11.77 1.18
CA TYR A 54 -6.57 10.34 0.84
C TYR A 54 -5.77 9.60 1.92
N ALA A 55 -4.83 10.27 2.57
CA ALA A 55 -4.07 9.73 3.70
C ALA A 55 -4.94 9.42 4.94
N GLN A 56 -6.14 10.01 5.02
CA GLN A 56 -7.10 9.76 6.11
C GLN A 56 -7.91 8.47 5.94
N ILE A 57 -7.83 7.86 4.75
CA ILE A 57 -8.54 6.63 4.42
C ILE A 57 -7.54 5.48 4.53
N GLU A 58 -7.95 4.40 5.17
CA GLU A 58 -7.21 3.15 5.11
C GLU A 58 -7.50 2.43 3.79
N TRP A 59 -6.45 2.08 3.07
CA TRP A 59 -6.51 1.43 1.77
C TRP A 59 -6.08 -0.02 1.84
N THR A 60 -6.68 -0.86 1.00
CA THR A 60 -6.38 -2.28 0.92
C THR A 60 -6.45 -2.76 -0.52
N TYR A 61 -5.57 -3.67 -0.89
CA TYR A 61 -5.57 -4.30 -2.20
C TYR A 61 -6.60 -5.42 -2.25
N ARG A 62 -7.44 -5.42 -3.29
CA ARG A 62 -8.46 -6.45 -3.52
C ARG A 62 -8.48 -6.84 -4.99
N THR A 63 -9.07 -7.99 -5.26
CA THR A 63 -9.42 -8.41 -6.61
C THR A 63 -10.92 -8.17 -6.81
N ALA A 64 -11.28 -7.42 -7.85
CA ALA A 64 -12.67 -7.31 -8.29
C ALA A 64 -12.95 -8.37 -9.35
N ALA A 65 -13.85 -9.31 -9.05
CA ALA A 65 -14.25 -10.36 -9.98
C ALA A 65 -15.78 -10.44 -10.05
N ILE A 66 -16.30 -10.50 -11.28
CA ILE A 66 -17.73 -10.70 -11.57
C ILE A 66 -17.83 -11.92 -12.48
N THR A 67 -18.52 -12.95 -11.99
CA THR A 67 -18.77 -14.21 -12.72
C THR A 67 -20.23 -14.33 -13.12
N SER A 68 -20.48 -14.97 -14.25
CA SER A 68 -21.80 -15.40 -14.71
C SER A 68 -22.35 -16.54 -13.85
N ASP A 69 -23.67 -16.79 -13.91
CA ASP A 69 -24.31 -17.95 -13.30
C ASP A 69 -23.81 -19.29 -13.87
N THR A 70 -23.20 -19.25 -15.05
CA THR A 70 -22.56 -20.43 -15.70
C THR A 70 -21.10 -20.63 -15.25
N GLY A 71 -20.55 -19.70 -14.46
CA GLY A 71 -19.17 -19.75 -13.93
C GLY A 71 -18.15 -18.98 -14.77
N ASP A 72 -18.55 -18.41 -15.92
CA ASP A 72 -17.66 -17.62 -16.77
C ASP A 72 -17.30 -16.27 -16.13
N THR A 73 -16.02 -15.91 -16.11
CA THR A 73 -15.57 -14.58 -15.66
C THR A 73 -15.93 -13.52 -16.70
N ILE A 74 -16.81 -12.60 -16.32
CA ILE A 74 -17.25 -11.47 -17.17
C ILE A 74 -16.30 -10.28 -16.99
N PHE A 75 -15.75 -10.12 -15.79
CA PHE A 75 -14.84 -9.04 -15.45
C PHE A 75 -13.92 -9.48 -14.32
N GLU A 76 -12.63 -9.21 -14.47
CA GLU A 76 -11.64 -9.43 -13.43
C GLU A 76 -10.59 -8.33 -13.47
N GLN A 77 -10.30 -7.74 -12.31
CA GLN A 77 -9.17 -6.86 -12.10
C GLN A 77 -8.52 -7.17 -10.76
N THR A 78 -7.22 -7.45 -10.78
CA THR A 78 -6.42 -7.77 -9.60
C THR A 78 -5.72 -6.52 -9.07
N ASP A 79 -5.24 -6.60 -7.83
CA ASP A 79 -4.35 -5.60 -7.23
C ASP A 79 -4.90 -4.17 -7.24
N ILE A 80 -6.23 -4.04 -7.11
CA ILE A 80 -6.87 -2.72 -7.06
C ILE A 80 -6.87 -2.19 -5.63
N GLU A 81 -6.37 -0.97 -5.46
CA GLU A 81 -6.39 -0.29 -4.18
C GLU A 81 -7.79 0.28 -3.92
N THR A 82 -8.43 -0.17 -2.84
CA THR A 82 -9.78 0.24 -2.46
C THR A 82 -9.86 0.56 -0.97
N PRO A 83 -10.79 1.41 -0.52
CA PRO A 83 -10.97 1.68 0.90
C PRO A 83 -11.32 0.41 1.69
N SER A 84 -10.69 0.23 2.85
CA SER A 84 -10.86 -0.98 3.69
C SER A 84 -12.32 -1.23 4.08
N PHE A 85 -13.09 -0.16 4.27
CA PHE A 85 -14.50 -0.22 4.67
C PHE A 85 -15.48 -0.57 3.55
N TRP A 86 -15.04 -0.68 2.29
CA TRP A 86 -15.92 -1.14 1.21
C TRP A 86 -16.24 -2.63 1.37
N SER A 87 -17.40 -3.05 0.86
CA SER A 87 -17.68 -4.48 0.67
C SER A 87 -17.09 -4.97 -0.65
N GLN A 88 -16.92 -6.28 -0.81
CA GLN A 88 -16.52 -6.87 -2.10
C GLN A 88 -17.47 -6.47 -3.24
N THR A 89 -18.77 -6.40 -2.96
CA THR A 89 -19.77 -5.94 -3.94
C THR A 89 -19.54 -4.48 -4.36
N ALA A 90 -19.24 -3.59 -3.40
CA ALA A 90 -18.94 -2.18 -3.72
C ALA A 90 -17.68 -2.07 -4.58
N THR A 91 -16.63 -2.81 -4.22
CA THR A 91 -15.40 -2.94 -5.02
C THR A 91 -15.71 -3.42 -6.45
N ASN A 92 -16.52 -4.47 -6.61
CA ASN A 92 -16.91 -5.00 -7.93
C ASN A 92 -17.71 -3.98 -8.77
N ILE A 93 -18.69 -3.29 -8.16
CA ILE A 93 -19.52 -2.28 -8.86
C ILE A 93 -18.66 -1.10 -9.33
N VAL A 94 -17.78 -0.59 -8.47
CA VAL A 94 -16.91 0.55 -8.83
C VAL A 94 -15.90 0.13 -9.89
N ALA A 95 -15.23 -1.03 -9.71
CA ALA A 95 -14.25 -1.52 -10.66
C ALA A 95 -14.89 -1.74 -12.04
N SER A 96 -15.99 -2.49 -12.14
CA SER A 96 -16.68 -2.71 -13.43
C SER A 96 -17.17 -1.44 -14.14
N LYS A 97 -17.39 -0.35 -13.38
CA LYS A 97 -17.85 0.91 -13.95
C LYS A 97 -16.72 1.84 -14.39
N TYR A 98 -15.59 1.80 -13.69
CA TYR A 98 -14.52 2.79 -13.88
C TYR A 98 -13.22 2.20 -14.40
N PHE A 99 -13.02 0.89 -14.23
CA PHE A 99 -11.83 0.18 -14.68
C PHE A 99 -12.23 -0.51 -15.98
N TRP A 100 -11.71 0.00 -17.09
CA TRP A 100 -11.93 -0.53 -18.42
C TRP A 100 -10.57 -0.93 -18.97
N GLY A 101 -10.39 -2.20 -19.26
CA GLY A 101 -9.13 -2.76 -19.74
C GLY A 101 -9.27 -4.25 -19.97
N GLU A 102 -8.49 -4.79 -20.91
CA GLU A 102 -8.43 -6.23 -21.14
C GLU A 102 -7.84 -6.93 -19.90
N ALA A 103 -8.40 -8.10 -19.54
CA ALA A 103 -7.93 -8.87 -18.40
C ALA A 103 -6.42 -9.11 -18.52
N GLY A 104 -5.63 -8.66 -17.53
CA GLY A 104 -4.19 -8.88 -17.47
C GLY A 104 -3.30 -7.73 -17.97
N THR A 105 -3.83 -6.52 -18.20
CA THR A 105 -2.98 -5.32 -18.38
C THR A 105 -2.98 -4.48 -17.10
N SER A 106 -1.86 -4.50 -16.38
CA SER A 106 -1.57 -3.63 -15.22
C SER A 106 -0.70 -2.44 -15.60
#